data_AF-A0A7X1IWF4-F1
#
_entry.id   AF-A0A7X1IWF4-F1
#
_cell.length_a   1.000
_cell.length_b   1.000
_cell.length_c   1.000
_cell.angle_alpha   90.00
_cell.angle_beta   90.00
_cell.angle_gamma   90.00
#
_symmetry.space_group_name_H-M   'P 1'
#
loop_
_entity.id
_entity.type
_entity.pdbx_description
1 polymer ?
#
loop_
_entity_poly.entity_id
_entity_poly.type
_entity_poly.pdbx_seq_one_letter_code
_entity_poly.pdbx_strand_id
1 'polypeptide(L)'
;MTLEFPNPSRSFDKVRNAIRFIGHDGMFEVPFFVEVEALAKSSAGLRSMELSEEMYLSTFDSARRSIEDVAREAYSHRRQTSYTLTAADFR
;
A
#
# COMPACT_ATOMS: atom_id res chain seq x y z
N MET A 1 -10.90 -14.64 -7.33
CA MET A 1 -10.49 -14.69 -5.91
C MET A 1 -10.66 -13.28 -5.39
N THR A 2 -11.48 -13.12 -4.35
CA THR A 2 -11.91 -11.78 -3.89
C THR A 2 -10.97 -11.39 -2.77
N LEU A 3 -9.89 -10.68 -3.12
CA LEU A 3 -9.04 -10.05 -2.11
C LEU A 3 -9.86 -8.89 -1.52
N GLU A 4 -10.29 -9.08 -0.27
CA GLU A 4 -11.09 -8.14 0.49
C GLU A 4 -10.20 -7.42 1.51
N PHE A 5 -10.51 -6.15 1.76
CA PHE A 5 -9.78 -5.33 2.73
C PHE A 5 -10.74 -4.85 3.83
N PRO A 6 -11.37 -5.78 4.59
CA PRO A 6 -12.37 -5.43 5.60
C PRO A 6 -11.76 -4.63 6.75
N ASN A 7 -10.47 -4.84 7.03
CA ASN A 7 -9.75 -4.14 8.07
C ASN A 7 -8.86 -3.02 7.49
N PRO A 8 -9.05 -1.75 7.89
CA PRO A 8 -8.12 -0.67 7.59
C PRO A 8 -6.86 -0.73 8.48
N SER A 9 -6.41 -1.93 8.86
CA SER A 9 -5.21 -2.11 9.68
C SER A 9 -3.98 -1.70 8.86
N ARG A 10 -3.52 -0.48 9.13
CA ARG A 10 -2.36 0.15 8.50
C ARG A 10 -1.36 0.50 9.57
N SER A 11 -0.14 0.04 9.40
CA SER A 11 0.98 0.35 10.29
C SER A 11 2.08 0.98 9.47
N PHE A 12 2.54 2.15 9.90
CA PHE A 12 3.66 2.82 9.27
C PHE A 12 4.95 2.27 9.86
N ASP A 13 5.76 1.68 8.99
CA ASP A 13 7.08 1.19 9.33
C ASP A 13 8.10 2.32 9.12
N LYS A 14 8.47 3.00 10.22
CA LYS A 14 9.44 4.12 10.18
C LYS A 14 10.82 3.71 9.70
N VAL A 15 11.19 2.44 9.90
CA VAL A 15 12.51 1.92 9.52
C VAL A 15 12.59 1.75 8.00
N ARG A 16 11.50 1.26 7.39
CA ARG A 16 11.41 1.06 5.94
C ARG A 16 10.76 2.21 5.19
N ASN A 17 10.26 3.23 5.90
CA ASN A 17 9.43 4.28 5.32
C ASN A 17 8.33 3.69 4.42
N ALA A 18 7.58 2.73 4.96
CA ALA A 18 6.57 1.99 4.20
C ALA A 18 5.32 1.77 5.05
N ILE A 19 4.15 1.84 4.42
CA ILE A 19 2.86 1.51 5.03
C ILE A 19 2.59 0.03 4.80
N ARG A 20 2.50 -0.74 5.88
CA ARG A 20 2.05 -2.12 5.86
C ARG A 20 0.54 -2.18 6.05
N PHE A 21 -0.14 -2.96 5.24
CA PHE A 21 -1.55 -3.31 5.39
C PHE A 21 -1.79 -4.79 5.07
N ILE A 22 -2.95 -5.31 5.46
CA ILE A 22 -3.30 -6.73 5.26
C ILE A 22 -4.51 -6.82 4.34
N GLY A 23 -4.39 -7.64 3.29
CA GLY A 23 -5.52 -8.10 2.50
C GLY A 23 -5.98 -9.46 2.98
N HIS A 24 -7.28 -9.72 2.90
CA HIS A 24 -7.89 -11.01 3.25
C HIS A 24 -8.36 -11.71 1.98
N ASP A 25 -7.81 -12.87 1.67
CA ASP A 25 -8.34 -13.79 0.65
C ASP A 25 -9.13 -14.88 1.39
N GLY A 26 -10.35 -14.53 1.83
CA GLY A 26 -11.16 -15.37 2.70
C GLY A 26 -10.55 -15.53 4.09
N MET A 27 -9.92 -16.68 4.36
CA MET A 27 -9.30 -16.99 5.66
C MET A 27 -7.80 -16.67 5.72
N PHE A 28 -7.20 -16.30 4.58
CA PHE A 28 -5.78 -16.03 4.48
C PHE A 28 -5.49 -14.53 4.58
N GLU A 29 -4.66 -14.18 5.53
CA GLU A 29 -4.08 -12.84 5.66
C GLU A 29 -2.85 -12.73 4.76
N VAL A 30 -2.90 -11.78 3.83
CA VAL A 30 -1.84 -11.49 2.88
C VAL A 30 -1.25 -10.12 3.23
N PRO A 31 0.00 -10.07 3.73
CA PRO A 31 0.65 -8.80 4.03
C PRO A 31 1.11 -8.08 2.76
N PHE A 32 0.68 -6.82 2.65
CA PHE A 32 1.10 -5.88 1.62
C PHE A 32 1.89 -4.74 2.25
N PHE A 33 2.92 -4.27 1.54
CA PHE A 33 3.78 -3.17 1.93
C PHE A 33 3.75 -2.14 0.81
N VAL A 34 3.51 -0.87 1.13
CA VAL A 34 3.57 0.24 0.17
C VAL A 34 4.66 1.19 0.62
N GLU A 35 5.66 1.40 -0.22
CA GLU A 35 6.70 2.37 0.08
C GLU A 35 6.14 3.79 0.06
N VAL A 36 6.55 4.63 1.01
CA VAL A 36 6.08 6.02 1.04
C VAL A 36 6.64 6.83 -0.11
N GLU A 37 7.78 6.41 -0.65
CA GLU A 37 8.35 6.96 -1.88
C GLU A 37 7.44 6.68 -3.09
N ALA A 38 6.70 5.56 -3.07
CA ALA A 38 5.68 5.25 -4.07
C ALA A 38 4.50 6.22 -3.99
N LEU A 39 4.04 6.49 -2.76
CA LEU A 39 2.98 7.46 -2.50
C LEU A 39 3.42 8.90 -2.84
N ALA A 40 4.66 9.25 -2.53
CA ALA A 40 5.24 10.56 -2.80
C ALA A 40 5.47 10.81 -4.31
N LYS A 41 5.72 9.77 -5.10
CA LYS A 41 5.77 9.89 -6.57
C LYS A 41 4.38 9.97 -7.22
N SER A 42 3.42 9.21 -6.70
CA SER A 42 2.03 9.21 -7.21
C SER A 42 1.35 10.55 -6.93
N SER A 43 1.56 11.12 -5.74
CA SER A 43 1.18 12.50 -5.45
C SER A 43 2.26 13.45 -5.96
N ALA A 44 2.16 13.86 -7.22
CA ALA A 44 3.10 14.74 -7.92
C ALA A 44 3.45 16.08 -7.19
N GLY A 45 2.78 16.41 -6.08
CA GLY A 45 3.03 17.59 -5.24
C GLY A 45 3.85 17.36 -3.96
N LEU A 46 4.23 16.13 -3.60
CA LEU A 46 4.86 15.82 -2.31
C LEU A 46 6.40 15.88 -2.31
N ARG A 47 7.01 16.45 -3.35
CA ARG A 47 8.47 16.39 -3.61
C ARG A 47 9.38 17.10 -2.60
N SER A 48 8.86 17.74 -1.56
CA SER A 48 9.69 18.48 -0.63
C SER A 48 8.96 18.84 0.66
N MET A 49 8.78 17.89 1.58
CA MET A 49 8.75 18.17 3.02
C MET A 49 8.73 16.84 3.76
N GLU A 50 9.37 16.78 4.92
CA GLU A 50 9.18 15.70 5.89
C GLU A 50 7.69 15.52 6.14
N LEU A 51 7.07 14.57 5.44
CA LEU A 51 5.68 14.28 5.66
C LEU A 51 5.57 13.49 6.95
N SER A 52 4.84 14.03 7.91
CA SER A 52 4.46 13.28 9.10
C SER A 52 3.77 11.98 8.71
N GLU A 53 3.95 10.95 9.52
CA GLU A 53 3.27 9.66 9.42
C GLU A 53 1.78 9.80 9.07
N GLU A 54 1.11 10.78 9.69
CA GLU A 54 -0.29 11.14 9.46
C GLU A 54 -0.61 11.55 8.02
N MET A 55 0.29 12.27 7.35
CA MET A 55 0.12 12.68 5.96
C MET A 55 0.35 11.51 5.00
N TYR A 56 1.32 10.62 5.30
CA TYR A 56 1.47 9.38 4.55
C TYR A 56 0.23 8.49 4.67
N LEU A 57 -0.32 8.36 5.88
CA LEU A 57 -1.56 7.64 6.12
C LEU A 57 -2.75 8.28 5.39
N SER A 58 -2.86 9.60 5.37
CA SER A 58 -3.93 10.33 4.67
C SER A 58 -3.82 10.23 3.14
N THR A 59 -2.59 10.25 2.62
CA THR A 59 -2.30 10.04 1.20
C THR A 59 -2.63 8.61 0.80
N PHE A 60 -2.25 7.63 1.63
CA PHE A 60 -2.63 6.24 1.45
C PHE A 60 -4.15 6.08 1.47
N ASP A 61 -4.85 6.72 2.39
CA ASP A 61 -6.31 6.66 2.47
C ASP A 61 -6.98 7.23 1.20
N SER A 62 -6.47 8.35 0.69
CA SER A 62 -6.92 8.95 -0.58
C SER A 62 -6.61 8.08 -1.79
N ALA A 63 -5.43 7.46 -1.83
CA ALA A 63 -5.00 6.55 -2.90
C ALA A 63 -5.43 5.09 -2.66
N ARG A 64 -6.19 4.81 -1.59
CA ARG A 64 -6.44 3.45 -1.10
C ARG A 64 -7.08 2.58 -2.16
N ARG A 65 -8.07 3.10 -2.88
CA ARG A 65 -8.74 2.36 -3.95
C ARG A 65 -7.75 1.91 -5.04
N SER A 66 -6.84 2.78 -5.44
CA SER A 66 -5.80 2.46 -6.43
C SER A 66 -4.81 1.43 -5.88
N ILE A 67 -4.41 1.56 -4.61
CA ILE A 67 -3.52 0.60 -3.95
C ILE A 67 -4.17 -0.78 -3.84
N GLU A 68 -5.45 -0.84 -3.47
CA GLU A 68 -6.22 -2.08 -3.37
C GLU A 68 -6.41 -2.74 -4.75
N ASP A 69 -6.56 -1.94 -5.81
CA ASP A 69 -6.63 -2.43 -7.19
C ASP A 69 -5.30 -3.02 -7.64
N VAL A 70 -4.20 -2.28 -7.51
CA VAL A 70 -2.84 -2.76 -7.82
C VAL A 70 -2.49 -3.99 -6.97
N ALA A 71 -2.87 -4.02 -5.69
CA ALA A 71 -2.69 -5.19 -4.83
C ALA A 71 -3.45 -6.41 -5.34
N ARG A 72 -4.69 -6.24 -5.84
CA ARG A 72 -5.47 -7.31 -6.47
C ARG A 72 -4.82 -7.78 -7.76
N GLU A 73 -4.34 -6.87 -8.60
CA GLU A 73 -3.65 -7.22 -9.85
C GLU A 73 -2.36 -7.99 -9.57
N ALA A 74 -1.52 -7.51 -8.65
CA ALA A 74 -0.30 -8.16 -8.22
C ALA A 74 -0.57 -9.56 -7.65
N TYR A 75 -1.59 -9.68 -6.80
CA TYR A 75 -2.02 -10.96 -6.23
C TYR A 75 -2.52 -11.94 -7.31
N SER A 76 -3.27 -11.44 -8.29
CA SER A 76 -3.76 -12.26 -9.41
C SER A 76 -2.63 -12.69 -10.35
N HIS A 77 -1.59 -11.86 -10.50
CA HIS A 77 -0.44 -12.16 -11.36
C HIS A 77 0.50 -13.19 -10.75
N ARG A 78 0.77 -13.11 -9.45
CA ARG A 78 1.67 -14.06 -8.75
C ARG A 78 1.24 -14.26 -7.32
N ARG A 79 0.96 -15.51 -6.93
CA ARG A 79 0.73 -15.87 -5.52
C ARG A 79 2.03 -15.87 -4.72
N GLN A 80 2.26 -14.80 -3.97
CA GLN A 80 3.35 -14.66 -3.01
C GLN A 80 2.84 -14.52 -1.57
N THR A 81 3.70 -14.85 -0.62
CA THR A 81 3.42 -14.73 0.82
C THR A 81 3.43 -13.29 1.31
N SER A 82 4.06 -12.37 0.57
CA SER A 82 4.06 -10.93 0.83
C SER A 82 4.25 -10.15 -0.46
N TYR A 83 3.63 -8.97 -0.54
CA TYR A 83 3.74 -8.10 -1.71
C TYR A 83 4.28 -6.74 -1.29
N THR A 84 5.23 -6.23 -2.06
CA THR A 84 5.75 -4.88 -1.90
C THR A 84 5.37 -4.08 -3.13
N LEU A 85 4.48 -3.11 -2.94
CA LEU A 85 4.05 -2.13 -3.93
C LEU A 85 5.00 -0.94 -3.88
N THR A 86 5.72 -0.76 -4.97
CA THR A 86 6.72 0.28 -5.12
C THR A 86 6.19 1.37 -6.06
N ALA A 87 6.93 2.47 -6.22
CA ALA A 87 6.53 3.52 -7.15
C ALA A 87 6.39 3.03 -8.60
N ALA A 88 7.05 1.91 -8.94
CA ALA A 88 6.97 1.31 -10.27
C ALA A 88 5.61 0.64 -10.54
N ASP A 89 4.90 0.21 -9.50
CA ASP A 89 3.60 -0.44 -9.59
C ASP A 89 2.45 0.57 -9.80
N PHE A 90 2.67 1.84 -9.45
CA PHE A 90 1.69 2.94 -9.62
C PHE A 90 1.88 3.74 -10.92
N ARG A 91 2.44 3.11 -11.97
CA ARG A 91 2.84 3.77 -13.22
C ARG A 91 1.68 4.00 -14.20
#